data_AF-A0A955AB24-F1
#
_entry.id   AF-A0A955AB24-F1
#
_cell.length_a   1.000
_cell.length_b   1.000
_cell.length_c   1.000
_cell.angle_alpha   90.00
_cell.angle_beta   90.00
_cell.angle_gamma   90.00
#
_symmetry.space_group_name_H-M   'P 1'
#
loop_
_entity.id
_entity.type
_entity.pdbx_description
1 polymer ?
#
loop_
_entity_poly.entity_id
_entity_poly.type
_entity_poly.pdbx_seq_one_letter_code
_entity_poly.pdbx_strand_id
1 'polypeptide(L)'
;MWDVGSLLAGAAAGAGAALAGCWYWATSAYVRGTAEGAVERARLEERLGQQTSQLEEMESMLIQRFEGMSSAALRKNNESFIHLAKATLDKYQQGARDDLAARQQSIEQLTRPIRERLDMFDTKLDDLEKSRVGAYRAIDQQMKSLLETHLPQLHAETANLVKALRQPTTRGRWGEVQLRRVVELAGMLEHCDFIEQETAHTEAGRLRPDM
;
A
#
# COMPACT_ATOMS: atom_id res chain seq x y z
N MET A 1 -114.37 106.67 -34.26
CA MET A 1 -115.28 105.58 -34.66
C MET A 1 -114.40 104.43 -35.11
N TRP A 2 -114.23 103.47 -34.21
CA TRP A 2 -113.66 102.10 -34.28
C TRP A 2 -112.93 101.61 -35.55
N ASP A 3 -111.70 101.05 -35.39
CA ASP A 3 -111.50 99.59 -35.50
C ASP A 3 -110.17 99.12 -34.85
N VAL A 4 -110.22 97.99 -34.13
CA VAL A 4 -109.29 97.54 -33.07
C VAL A 4 -108.48 96.27 -33.48
N GLY A 5 -108.40 95.92 -34.77
CA GLY A 5 -107.91 94.62 -35.22
C GLY A 5 -106.40 94.43 -35.52
N SER A 6 -105.60 95.49 -35.71
CA SER A 6 -104.27 95.37 -36.35
C SER A 6 -103.05 95.29 -35.41
N LEU A 7 -103.24 95.34 -34.09
CA LEU A 7 -102.13 95.38 -33.11
C LEU A 7 -101.69 94.02 -32.56
N LEU A 8 -102.38 92.92 -32.87
CA LEU A 8 -102.03 91.59 -32.35
C LEU A 8 -101.25 90.68 -33.32
N ALA A 9 -101.11 91.04 -34.60
CA ALA A 9 -100.39 90.22 -35.59
C ALA A 9 -98.87 90.45 -35.65
N GLY A 10 -98.39 91.65 -35.26
CA GLY A 10 -96.95 91.98 -35.30
C GLY A 10 -96.12 91.38 -34.16
N ALA A 11 -96.75 91.08 -33.01
CA ALA A 11 -96.05 90.51 -31.85
C ALA A 11 -95.75 89.00 -31.99
N ALA A 12 -96.52 88.27 -32.80
CA ALA A 12 -96.35 86.82 -32.99
C ALA A 12 -95.14 86.46 -33.88
N ALA A 13 -94.82 87.30 -34.89
CA ALA A 13 -93.69 87.05 -35.80
C ALA A 13 -92.32 87.37 -35.16
N GLY A 14 -92.23 88.40 -34.32
CA GLY A 14 -91.01 88.74 -33.57
C GLY A 14 -90.66 87.71 -32.49
N ALA A 15 -91.68 87.13 -31.83
CA ALA A 15 -91.49 86.07 -30.84
C ALA A 15 -90.96 84.77 -31.47
N GLY A 16 -91.41 84.41 -32.67
CA GLY A 16 -90.94 83.21 -33.39
C GLY A 16 -89.45 83.27 -33.77
N ALA A 17 -88.95 84.43 -34.22
CA ALA A 17 -87.54 84.62 -34.58
C ALA A 17 -86.61 84.63 -33.35
N ALA A 18 -87.05 85.23 -32.24
CA ALA A 18 -86.34 85.18 -30.97
C ALA A 18 -86.29 83.76 -30.38
N LEU A 19 -87.38 82.99 -30.50
CA LEU A 19 -87.42 81.59 -30.06
C LEU A 19 -86.56 80.68 -30.95
N ALA A 20 -86.55 80.89 -32.27
CA ALA A 20 -85.69 80.15 -33.19
C ALA A 20 -84.20 80.49 -32.97
N GLY A 21 -83.87 81.77 -32.73
CA GLY A 21 -82.52 82.20 -32.36
C GLY A 21 -82.08 81.65 -31.00
N CYS A 22 -82.98 81.62 -30.01
CA CYS A 22 -82.72 81.03 -28.70
C CYS A 22 -82.57 79.50 -28.78
N TRP A 23 -83.39 78.83 -29.59
CA TRP A 23 -83.29 77.39 -29.84
C TRP A 23 -82.00 77.03 -30.58
N TYR A 24 -81.62 77.80 -31.61
CA TYR A 24 -80.36 77.64 -32.34
C TYR A 24 -79.13 77.96 -31.47
N TRP A 25 -79.20 79.00 -30.64
CA TRP A 25 -78.14 79.31 -29.68
C TRP A 25 -78.02 78.23 -28.60
N ALA A 26 -79.15 77.72 -28.10
CA ALA A 26 -79.17 76.62 -27.12
C ALA A 26 -78.67 75.30 -27.73
N THR A 27 -79.05 74.95 -28.95
CA THR A 27 -78.54 73.74 -29.63
C THR A 27 -77.08 73.88 -30.04
N SER A 28 -76.64 75.05 -30.52
CA SER A 28 -75.23 75.27 -30.85
C SER A 28 -74.34 75.33 -29.60
N ALA A 29 -74.83 75.89 -28.49
CA ALA A 29 -74.16 75.84 -27.18
C ALA A 29 -74.11 74.40 -26.64
N TYR A 30 -75.20 73.63 -26.77
CA TYR A 30 -75.25 72.22 -26.38
C TYR A 30 -74.28 71.36 -27.22
N VAL A 31 -74.24 71.55 -28.54
CA VAL A 31 -73.33 70.85 -29.46
C VAL A 31 -71.87 71.26 -29.24
N ARG A 32 -71.58 72.53 -28.93
CA ARG A 32 -70.21 72.93 -28.54
C ARG A 32 -69.79 72.33 -27.21
N GLY A 33 -70.66 72.31 -26.20
CA GLY A 33 -70.35 71.71 -24.91
C GLY A 33 -70.09 70.20 -24.98
N THR A 34 -70.83 69.47 -25.82
CA THR A 34 -70.57 68.03 -26.06
C THR A 34 -69.31 67.80 -26.88
N ALA A 35 -68.99 68.68 -27.84
CA ALA A 35 -67.74 68.62 -28.60
C ALA A 35 -66.51 68.92 -27.74
N GLU A 36 -66.56 69.96 -26.89
CA GLU A 36 -65.48 70.30 -25.95
C GLU A 36 -65.26 69.19 -24.92
N GLY A 37 -66.34 68.60 -24.39
CA GLY A 37 -66.26 67.45 -23.50
C GLY A 37 -65.70 66.18 -24.16
N ALA A 38 -66.01 65.96 -25.45
CA ALA A 38 -65.44 64.85 -26.23
C ALA A 38 -63.93 65.03 -26.45
N VAL A 39 -63.46 66.25 -26.71
CA VAL A 39 -62.04 66.57 -26.88
C VAL A 39 -61.26 66.39 -25.56
N GLU A 40 -61.81 66.82 -24.42
CA GLU A 40 -61.15 66.61 -23.12
C GLU A 40 -61.12 65.14 -22.72
N ARG A 41 -62.17 64.36 -23.01
CA ARG A 41 -62.16 62.90 -22.81
C ARG A 41 -61.12 62.21 -23.68
N ALA A 42 -61.03 62.58 -24.96
CA ALA A 42 -60.01 62.05 -25.86
C ALA A 42 -58.58 62.37 -25.37
N ARG A 43 -58.34 63.59 -24.87
CA ARG A 43 -57.04 63.97 -24.27
C ARG A 43 -56.72 63.20 -22.99
N LEU A 44 -57.72 62.95 -22.14
CA LEU A 44 -57.53 62.17 -20.91
C LEU A 44 -57.26 60.69 -21.21
N GLU A 45 -57.99 60.10 -22.16
CA GLU A 45 -57.75 58.75 -22.63
C GLU A 45 -56.36 58.60 -23.26
N GLU A 46 -55.90 59.60 -24.02
CA GLU A 46 -54.54 59.63 -24.57
C GLU A 46 -53.48 59.67 -23.46
N ARG A 47 -53.66 60.51 -22.42
CA ARG A 47 -52.73 60.55 -21.27
C ARG A 47 -52.74 59.27 -20.45
N LEU A 48 -53.92 58.69 -20.22
CA LEU A 48 -54.04 57.41 -19.52
C LEU A 48 -53.39 56.30 -20.33
N GLY A 49 -53.60 56.28 -21.65
CA GLY A 49 -52.95 55.37 -22.59
C GLY A 49 -51.43 55.51 -22.59
N GLN A 50 -50.91 56.74 -22.53
CA GLN A 50 -49.48 57.02 -22.40
C GLN A 50 -48.91 56.54 -21.06
N GLN A 51 -49.64 56.74 -19.96
CA GLN A 51 -49.23 56.25 -18.64
C GLN A 51 -49.23 54.72 -18.56
N THR A 52 -50.26 54.07 -19.10
CA THR A 52 -50.32 52.60 -19.13
C THR A 52 -49.22 52.01 -20.01
N SER A 53 -48.95 52.61 -21.18
CA SER A 53 -47.85 52.14 -22.04
C SER A 53 -46.48 52.31 -21.38
N GLN A 54 -46.27 53.41 -20.64
CA GLN A 54 -45.04 53.61 -19.88
C GLN A 54 -44.89 52.60 -18.75
N LEU A 55 -45.98 52.27 -18.04
CA LEU A 55 -45.97 51.25 -16.98
C LEU A 55 -45.69 49.85 -17.55
N GLU A 56 -46.31 49.49 -18.67
CA GLU A 56 -46.06 48.22 -19.37
C GLU A 56 -44.60 48.12 -19.86
N GLU A 57 -44.05 49.21 -20.38
CA GLU A 57 -42.65 49.28 -20.81
C GLU A 57 -41.69 49.18 -19.61
N MET A 58 -41.99 49.84 -18.49
CA MET A 58 -41.21 49.74 -17.26
C MET A 58 -41.25 48.32 -16.67
N GLU A 59 -42.43 47.68 -16.64
CA GLU A 59 -42.58 46.30 -16.16
C GLU A 59 -41.78 45.33 -17.04
N SER A 60 -41.91 45.46 -18.37
CA SER A 60 -41.13 44.67 -19.32
C SER A 60 -39.63 44.86 -19.12
N MET A 61 -39.18 46.11 -18.95
CA MET A 61 -37.77 46.43 -18.68
C MET A 61 -37.28 45.81 -17.37
N LEU A 62 -38.09 45.84 -16.29
CA LEU A 62 -37.73 45.25 -15.01
C LEU A 62 -37.60 43.73 -15.10
N ILE A 63 -38.52 43.06 -15.80
CA ILE A 63 -38.45 41.61 -16.03
C ILE A 63 -37.17 41.26 -16.81
N GLN A 64 -36.90 41.97 -17.90
CA GLN A 64 -35.68 41.76 -18.70
C GLN A 64 -34.39 42.03 -17.89
N ARG A 65 -34.36 43.11 -17.10
CA ARG A 65 -33.22 43.45 -16.22
C ARG A 65 -33.02 42.39 -15.14
N PHE A 66 -34.11 41.92 -14.53
CA PHE A 66 -34.05 40.89 -13.49
C PHE A 66 -33.59 39.55 -14.06
N GLU A 67 -34.10 39.12 -15.21
CA GLU A 67 -33.67 37.89 -15.88
C GLU A 67 -32.19 37.96 -16.30
N GLY A 68 -31.76 39.09 -16.85
CA GLY A 68 -30.36 39.35 -17.20
C GLY A 68 -29.43 39.34 -15.98
N MET A 69 -29.79 40.04 -14.90
CA MET A 69 -28.98 40.08 -13.68
C MET A 69 -28.97 38.74 -12.94
N SER A 70 -30.10 38.04 -12.86
CA SER A 70 -30.19 36.75 -12.19
C SER A 70 -29.41 35.68 -12.94
N SER A 71 -29.52 35.63 -14.27
CA SER A 71 -28.75 34.71 -15.10
C SER A 71 -27.25 35.00 -15.03
N ALA A 72 -26.84 36.27 -15.04
CA ALA A 72 -25.44 36.67 -14.87
C ALA A 72 -24.91 36.35 -13.47
N ALA A 73 -25.68 36.61 -12.42
CA ALA A 73 -25.32 36.30 -11.04
C ALA A 73 -25.19 34.78 -10.82
N LEU A 74 -26.13 33.98 -11.32
CA LEU A 74 -26.09 32.53 -11.25
C LEU A 74 -24.91 31.95 -12.04
N ARG A 75 -24.62 32.45 -13.24
CA ARG A 75 -23.43 32.03 -14.02
C ARG A 75 -22.14 32.31 -13.26
N LYS A 76 -21.96 33.54 -12.78
CA LYS A 76 -20.76 33.94 -12.02
C LYS A 76 -20.59 33.13 -10.74
N ASN A 77 -21.69 32.88 -10.04
CA ASN A 77 -21.71 32.09 -8.82
C ASN A 77 -21.38 30.61 -9.12
N ASN A 78 -21.95 30.01 -10.16
CA ASN A 78 -21.63 28.66 -10.59
C ASN A 78 -20.15 28.52 -11.02
N GLU A 79 -19.62 29.46 -11.79
CA GLU A 79 -18.20 29.48 -12.16
C GLU A 79 -17.29 29.54 -10.93
N SER A 80 -17.62 30.41 -9.97
CA SER A 80 -16.89 30.54 -8.71
C SER A 80 -16.96 29.25 -7.88
N PHE A 81 -18.13 28.61 -7.84
CA PHE A 81 -18.30 27.32 -7.16
C PHE A 81 -17.50 26.20 -7.82
N ILE A 82 -17.52 26.09 -9.15
CA ILE A 82 -16.73 25.08 -9.86
C ILE A 82 -15.23 25.34 -9.66
N HIS A 83 -14.79 26.59 -9.67
CA HIS A 83 -13.40 26.94 -9.42
C HIS A 83 -12.97 26.55 -7.99
N LEU A 84 -13.78 26.91 -6.99
CA LEU A 84 -13.51 26.55 -5.60
C LEU A 84 -13.55 25.03 -5.40
N ALA A 85 -14.55 24.34 -5.96
CA ALA A 85 -14.68 22.89 -5.88
C ALA A 85 -13.46 22.19 -6.49
N LYS A 86 -13.02 22.60 -7.68
CA LYS A 86 -11.78 22.08 -8.30
C LYS A 86 -10.57 22.31 -7.41
N ALA A 87 -10.36 23.55 -6.94
CA ALA A 87 -9.23 23.86 -6.06
C ALA A 87 -9.23 23.03 -4.76
N THR A 88 -10.40 22.83 -4.15
CA THR A 88 -10.50 21.97 -2.96
C THR A 88 -10.24 20.51 -3.29
N LEU A 89 -10.78 19.99 -4.39
CA LEU A 89 -10.61 18.61 -4.81
C LEU A 89 -9.15 18.31 -5.15
N ASP A 90 -8.49 19.20 -5.90
CA ASP A 90 -7.07 19.09 -6.22
C ASP A 90 -6.22 19.05 -4.95
N LYS A 91 -6.55 19.89 -3.95
CA LYS A 91 -5.87 19.88 -2.65
C LYS A 91 -6.07 18.56 -1.90
N TYR A 92 -7.28 18.00 -1.88
CA TYR A 92 -7.54 16.70 -1.27
C TYR A 92 -6.85 15.57 -2.03
N GLN A 93 -6.87 15.60 -3.36
CA GLN A 93 -6.21 14.59 -4.19
C GLN A 93 -4.69 14.62 -3.99
N GLN A 94 -4.11 15.82 -3.91
CA GLN A 94 -2.69 15.98 -3.61
C GLN A 94 -2.37 15.45 -2.20
N GLY A 95 -3.14 15.86 -1.18
CA GLY A 95 -2.96 15.36 0.19
C GLY A 95 -3.10 13.83 0.30
N ALA A 96 -4.02 13.22 -0.45
CA ALA A 96 -4.18 11.77 -0.50
C ALA A 96 -2.98 11.06 -1.17
N ARG A 97 -2.43 11.64 -2.24
CA ARG A 97 -1.21 11.13 -2.89
C ARG A 97 0.00 11.21 -1.94
N ASP A 98 0.14 12.33 -1.25
CA ASP A 98 1.24 12.55 -0.31
C ASP A 98 1.12 11.61 0.91
N ASP A 99 -0.08 11.41 1.46
CA ASP A 99 -0.33 10.44 2.53
C ASP A 99 -0.04 9.00 2.06
N LEU A 100 -0.47 8.63 0.86
CA LEU A 100 -0.17 7.30 0.30
C LEU A 100 1.34 7.09 0.12
N ALA A 101 2.06 8.11 -0.36
CA ALA A 101 3.52 8.06 -0.50
C ALA A 101 4.22 7.94 0.86
N ALA A 102 3.78 8.71 1.86
CA ALA A 102 4.32 8.64 3.22
C ALA A 102 4.07 7.27 3.88
N ARG A 103 2.87 6.69 3.67
CA ARG A 103 2.56 5.32 4.12
C ARG A 103 3.41 4.28 3.42
N GLN A 104 3.59 4.37 2.10
CA GLN A 104 4.44 3.45 1.35
C GLN A 104 5.88 3.47 1.89
N GLN A 105 6.44 4.66 2.11
CA GLN A 105 7.76 4.83 2.70
C GLN A 105 7.84 4.26 4.12
N SER A 106 6.81 4.48 4.94
CA SER A 106 6.75 3.94 6.31
C SER A 106 6.71 2.41 6.31
N ILE A 107 5.92 1.81 5.41
CA ILE A 107 5.85 0.36 5.24
C ILE A 107 7.21 -0.18 4.78
N GLU A 108 7.88 0.49 3.85
CA GLU A 108 9.23 0.11 3.42
C GLU A 108 10.22 0.15 4.58
N GLN A 109 10.20 1.20 5.40
CA GLN A 109 11.07 1.31 6.57
C GLN A 109 10.82 0.23 7.62
N LEU A 110 9.55 -0.17 7.83
CA LEU A 110 9.20 -1.25 8.75
C LEU A 110 9.58 -2.64 8.22
N THR A 111 9.47 -2.85 6.90
CA THR A 111 9.72 -4.16 6.27
C THR A 111 11.18 -4.39 5.91
N ARG A 112 11.95 -3.33 5.68
CA ARG A 112 13.39 -3.40 5.39
C ARG A 112 14.21 -4.20 6.42
N PRO A 113 14.11 -3.99 7.75
CA PRO A 113 14.88 -4.77 8.72
C PRO A 113 14.49 -6.25 8.74
N ILE A 114 13.27 -6.60 8.32
CA ILE A 114 12.86 -8.01 8.19
C ILE A 114 13.61 -8.65 7.02
N ARG A 115 13.66 -7.98 5.86
CA ARG A 115 14.42 -8.44 4.70
C ARG A 115 15.90 -8.61 5.05
N GLU A 116 16.52 -7.58 5.63
CA GLU A 116 17.93 -7.61 6.03
C GLU A 116 18.24 -8.75 7.02
N ARG A 117 17.32 -9.05 7.94
CA ARG A 117 17.48 -10.17 8.89
C ARG A 117 17.31 -11.53 8.22
N LEU A 118 16.41 -11.66 7.24
CA LEU A 118 16.24 -12.89 6.47
C LEU A 118 17.48 -13.17 5.61
N ASP A 119 18.04 -12.16 4.93
CA ASP A 119 19.28 -12.32 4.15
C ASP A 119 20.46 -12.75 5.04
N MET A 120 20.58 -12.16 6.23
CA MET A 120 21.59 -12.57 7.21
C MET A 120 21.34 -14.00 7.73
N PHE A 121 20.08 -14.37 7.92
CA PHE A 121 19.71 -15.72 8.37
C PHE A 121 20.08 -16.77 7.31
N ASP A 122 19.76 -16.52 6.04
CA ASP A 122 20.12 -17.41 4.93
C ASP A 122 21.63 -17.62 4.84
N THR A 123 22.41 -16.53 4.96
CA THR A 123 23.88 -16.61 4.99
C THR A 123 24.38 -17.46 6.15
N LYS A 124 23.84 -17.26 7.35
CA LYS A 124 24.22 -18.04 8.54
C LYS A 124 23.80 -19.51 8.42
N LEU A 125 22.68 -19.79 7.78
CA LEU A 125 22.19 -21.14 7.55
C LEU A 125 23.11 -21.90 6.59
N ASP A 126 23.54 -21.24 5.50
CA ASP A 126 24.51 -21.79 4.55
C ASP A 126 25.85 -22.10 5.22
N ASP A 127 26.34 -21.20 6.06
CA ASP A 127 27.59 -21.41 6.80
C ASP A 127 27.47 -22.54 7.82
N LEU A 128 26.33 -22.65 8.50
CA LEU A 128 26.03 -23.75 9.41
C LEU A 128 25.98 -25.09 8.65
N GLU A 129 25.35 -25.12 7.48
CA GLU A 129 25.26 -26.33 6.66
C GLU A 129 26.64 -26.76 6.15
N LYS A 130 27.47 -25.82 5.69
CA LYS A 130 28.87 -26.09 5.32
C LYS A 130 29.66 -26.65 6.50
N SER A 131 29.53 -26.05 7.68
CA SER A 131 30.18 -26.53 8.91
C SER A 131 29.69 -27.94 9.28
N ARG A 132 28.39 -28.19 9.19
CA ARG A 132 27.77 -29.50 9.46
C ARG A 132 28.32 -30.58 8.54
N VAL A 133 28.35 -30.33 7.23
CA VAL A 133 28.92 -31.27 6.25
C VAL A 133 30.42 -31.48 6.50
N GLY A 134 31.15 -30.43 6.84
CA GLY A 134 32.57 -30.51 7.23
C GLY A 134 32.80 -31.43 8.43
N ALA A 135 32.00 -31.27 9.49
CA ALA A 135 32.06 -32.12 10.68
C ALA A 135 31.74 -33.58 10.35
N TYR A 136 30.72 -33.85 9.52
CA TYR A 136 30.39 -35.20 9.10
C TYR A 136 31.50 -35.85 8.27
N ARG A 137 32.13 -35.10 7.35
CA ARG A 137 33.30 -35.61 6.60
C ARG A 137 34.48 -35.92 7.52
N ALA A 138 34.74 -35.09 8.54
CA ALA A 138 35.79 -35.33 9.50
C ALA A 138 35.54 -36.61 10.31
N ILE A 139 34.29 -36.84 10.74
CA ILE A 139 33.88 -38.07 11.44
C ILE A 139 34.02 -39.29 10.53
N ASP A 140 33.55 -39.22 9.28
CA ASP A 140 33.69 -40.29 8.30
C ASP A 140 35.17 -40.66 8.06
N GLN A 141 36.04 -39.65 7.94
CA GLN A 141 37.48 -39.86 7.79
C GLN A 141 38.10 -40.52 9.03
N GLN A 142 37.70 -40.10 10.24
CA GLN A 142 38.15 -40.74 11.48
C GLN A 142 37.68 -42.20 11.57
N MET A 143 36.44 -42.48 11.21
CA MET A 143 35.91 -43.85 11.15
C MET A 143 36.67 -44.71 10.15
N LYS A 144 36.94 -44.21 8.94
CA LYS A 144 37.76 -44.91 7.95
C LYS A 144 39.16 -45.19 8.46
N SER A 145 39.83 -44.20 9.06
CA SER A 145 41.15 -44.38 9.68
C SER A 145 41.13 -45.47 10.76
N LEU A 146 40.09 -45.50 11.61
CA LEU A 146 39.92 -46.54 12.63
C LEU A 146 39.77 -47.93 12.01
N LEU A 147 38.89 -48.08 11.01
CA LEU A 147 38.59 -49.37 10.38
C LEU A 147 39.73 -49.89 9.50
N GLU A 148 40.39 -49.02 8.74
CA GLU A 148 41.36 -49.40 7.72
C GLU A 148 42.80 -49.41 8.25
N THR A 149 43.11 -48.57 9.24
CA THR A 149 44.49 -48.44 9.75
C THR A 149 44.63 -49.03 11.14
N HIS A 150 43.86 -48.53 12.12
CA HIS A 150 44.09 -48.88 13.52
C HIS A 150 43.66 -50.30 13.88
N LEU A 151 42.50 -50.75 13.39
CA LEU A 151 42.00 -52.11 13.64
C LEU A 151 42.94 -53.19 13.09
N PRO A 152 43.38 -53.14 11.81
CA PRO A 152 44.31 -54.13 11.27
C PRO A 152 45.68 -54.11 11.97
N GLN A 153 46.21 -52.92 12.30
CA GLN A 153 47.46 -52.81 13.05
C GLN A 153 47.34 -53.45 14.44
N LEU A 154 46.24 -53.18 15.16
CA LEU A 154 46.00 -53.77 16.47
C LEU A 154 45.85 -55.29 16.39
N HIS A 155 45.17 -55.81 15.37
CA HIS A 155 45.08 -57.25 15.12
C HIS A 155 46.45 -57.87 14.79
N ALA A 156 47.30 -57.18 14.03
CA ALA A 156 48.65 -57.66 13.72
C ALA A 156 49.55 -57.70 14.96
N GLU A 157 49.56 -56.65 15.78
CA GLU A 157 50.35 -56.59 17.01
C GLU A 157 49.86 -57.61 18.06
N THR A 158 48.55 -57.78 18.21
CA THR A 158 48.01 -58.82 19.09
C THR A 158 48.34 -60.22 18.59
N ALA A 159 48.31 -60.48 17.28
CA ALA A 159 48.77 -61.74 16.71
C ALA A 159 50.28 -61.98 16.95
N ASN A 160 51.11 -60.94 16.82
CA ASN A 160 52.55 -61.00 17.14
C ASN A 160 52.79 -61.31 18.62
N LEU A 161 52.06 -60.65 19.53
CA LEU A 161 52.14 -60.92 20.96
C LEU A 161 51.71 -62.35 21.30
N VAL A 162 50.59 -62.83 20.74
CA VAL A 162 50.13 -64.22 20.92
C VAL A 162 51.18 -65.21 20.39
N LYS A 163 51.80 -64.91 19.24
CA LYS A 163 52.88 -65.73 18.68
C LYS A 163 54.10 -65.77 19.62
N ALA A 164 54.51 -64.62 20.16
CA ALA A 164 55.61 -64.53 21.13
C ALA A 164 55.31 -65.30 22.44
N LEU A 165 54.06 -65.28 22.91
CA LEU A 165 53.62 -66.03 24.08
C LEU A 165 53.49 -67.55 23.82
N ARG A 166 53.21 -67.96 22.58
CA ARG A 166 53.10 -69.38 22.18
C ARG A 166 54.45 -70.01 21.82
N GLN A 167 55.46 -69.22 21.48
CA GLN A 167 56.79 -69.75 21.17
C GLN A 167 57.41 -70.40 22.42
N PRO A 168 57.68 -71.72 22.41
CA PRO A 168 58.23 -72.42 23.59
C PRO A 168 59.66 -72.04 23.91
N THR A 169 60.40 -71.45 22.96
CA THR A 169 61.81 -71.07 23.12
C THR A 169 62.03 -69.99 24.18
N THR A 170 61.10 -69.05 24.36
CA THR A 170 61.22 -68.02 25.41
C THR A 170 60.88 -68.56 26.81
N ARG A 171 59.95 -69.52 26.91
CA ARG A 171 59.65 -70.24 28.17
C ARG A 171 60.77 -71.21 28.54
N GLY A 172 61.27 -71.99 27.58
CA GLY A 172 62.39 -72.92 27.77
C GLY A 172 63.67 -72.20 28.17
N ARG A 173 63.99 -71.08 27.51
CA ARG A 173 65.18 -70.27 27.81
C ARG A 173 65.18 -69.66 29.22
N TRP A 174 64.01 -69.38 29.79
CA TRP A 174 63.93 -68.94 31.20
C TRP A 174 64.20 -70.10 32.17
N GLY A 175 63.73 -71.31 31.83
CA GLY A 175 64.09 -72.53 32.54
C GLY A 175 65.60 -72.83 32.48
N GLU A 176 66.20 -72.71 31.29
CA GLU A 176 67.65 -72.89 31.08
C GLU A 176 68.47 -71.85 31.87
N VAL A 177 68.10 -70.56 31.80
CA VAL A 177 68.77 -69.50 32.58
C VAL A 177 68.59 -69.70 34.09
N GLN A 178 67.43 -70.19 34.54
CA GLN A 178 67.18 -70.49 35.94
C GLN A 178 68.02 -71.70 36.40
N LEU A 179 68.11 -72.76 35.61
CA LEU A 179 68.92 -73.94 35.89
C LEU A 179 70.41 -73.57 35.97
N ARG A 180 70.92 -72.82 34.99
CA ARG A 180 72.28 -72.25 35.01
C ARG A 180 72.56 -71.47 36.30
N ARG A 181 71.66 -70.54 36.68
CA ARG A 181 71.82 -69.75 37.93
C ARG A 181 71.80 -70.60 39.19
N VAL A 182 70.97 -71.63 39.27
CA VAL A 182 70.91 -72.54 40.44
C VAL A 182 72.21 -73.32 40.58
N VAL A 183 72.76 -73.79 39.46
CA VAL A 183 74.02 -74.55 39.40
C VAL A 183 75.22 -73.65 39.72
N GLU A 184 75.27 -72.44 39.17
CA GLU A 184 76.26 -71.41 39.55
C GLU A 184 76.21 -71.06 41.05
N LEU A 185 75.00 -70.91 41.63
CA LEU A 185 74.82 -70.66 43.06
C LEU A 185 75.24 -71.86 43.94
N ALA A 186 75.18 -73.08 43.41
CA ALA A 186 75.70 -74.29 44.05
C ALA A 186 77.24 -74.38 43.96
N GLY A 187 77.90 -73.42 43.32
CA GLY A 187 79.36 -73.33 43.20
C GLY A 187 79.95 -74.06 41.99
N MET A 188 79.12 -74.52 41.06
CA MET A 188 79.56 -75.20 39.84
C MET A 188 79.93 -74.20 38.74
N LEU A 189 81.00 -74.47 37.99
CA LEU A 189 81.49 -73.62 36.91
C LEU A 189 81.09 -74.16 35.54
N GLU A 190 80.62 -73.26 34.67
CA GLU A 190 80.30 -73.55 33.27
C GLU A 190 81.55 -74.10 32.57
N HIS A 191 81.41 -75.16 31.75
CA HIS A 191 82.49 -75.87 31.04
C HIS A 191 83.46 -76.70 31.90
N CYS A 192 83.32 -76.69 33.23
CA CYS A 192 84.04 -77.61 34.12
C CYS A 192 83.10 -78.66 34.73
N ASP A 193 81.96 -78.22 35.27
CA ASP A 193 81.03 -79.07 36.01
C ASP A 193 79.73 -79.36 35.24
N PHE A 194 79.38 -78.50 34.28
CA PHE A 194 78.20 -78.67 33.41
C PHE A 194 78.42 -78.04 32.03
N ILE A 195 77.69 -78.53 31.03
CA ILE A 195 77.65 -78.03 29.64
C ILE A 195 76.17 -77.80 29.29
N GLU A 196 75.86 -76.68 28.64
CA GLU A 196 74.48 -76.36 28.25
C GLU A 196 74.12 -76.97 26.89
N GLN A 197 72.95 -77.61 26.83
CA GLN A 197 72.30 -78.10 25.61
C GLN A 197 73.08 -79.16 24.83
N GLU A 198 73.78 -80.06 25.52
CA GLU A 198 74.44 -81.20 24.86
C GLU A 198 73.38 -82.12 24.21
N THR A 199 73.55 -82.44 22.93
CA THR A 199 72.64 -83.41 22.27
C THR A 199 73.34 -84.75 22.12
N ALA A 200 72.90 -85.73 22.90
CA ALA A 200 73.42 -87.08 22.84
C ALA A 200 72.64 -87.91 21.80
N HIS A 201 73.38 -88.66 20.98
CA HIS A 201 72.81 -89.63 20.05
C HIS A 201 72.90 -91.03 20.69
N THR A 202 71.74 -91.65 20.95
CA THR A 202 71.64 -93.01 21.49
C THR A 202 70.91 -93.92 20.51
N GLU A 203 71.01 -95.24 20.66
CA GLU A 203 70.33 -96.22 19.78
C GLU A 203 68.79 -96.06 19.72
N ALA A 204 68.19 -95.39 20.72
CA ALA A 204 66.75 -95.08 20.82
C ALA A 204 66.34 -93.69 20.26
N GLY A 205 67.29 -92.88 19.78
CA GLY A 205 67.03 -91.56 19.20
C GLY A 205 67.89 -90.43 19.78
N ARG A 206 67.63 -89.20 19.30
CA ARG A 206 68.31 -87.97 19.73
C ARG A 206 67.71 -87.50 21.05
N LEU A 207 68.47 -87.57 22.14
CA LEU A 207 68.06 -87.13 23.47
C LEU A 207 68.71 -85.76 23.75
N ARG A 208 67.92 -84.83 24.28
CA ARG A 208 68.41 -83.53 24.75
C ARG A 208 68.02 -83.40 26.21
N PRO A 209 68.96 -83.59 27.15
CA PRO A 209 68.71 -83.34 28.56
C PRO A 209 68.41 -81.84 28.77
N ASP A 210 67.64 -81.50 29.80
CA ASP A 210 67.21 -80.11 30.07
C ASP A 210 68.35 -79.20 30.60
N MET A 211 69.58 -79.76 30.74
CA MET A 211 70.88 -79.09 30.84
C MET A 211 71.86 -79.82 29.93
#